data_AF-A0A1D2VSL9-F1
#
_entry.id   AF-A0A1D2VSL9-F1
#
_cell.length_a   1.000
_cell.length_b   1.000
_cell.length_c   1.000
_cell.angle_alpha   90.00
_cell.angle_beta   90.00
_cell.angle_gamma   90.00
#
_symmetry.space_group_name_H-M   'P 1'
#
loop_
_entity.id
_entity.type
_entity.pdbx_description
1 polymer ?
#
loop_
_entity_poly.entity_id
_entity_poly.type
_entity_poly.pdbx_seq_one_letter_code
_entity_poly.pdbx_strand_id
1 'polypeptide(L)'
;LSVAISLFLLAGATLMLIFVVMSGSTTSFPINRLYWVEGDTSLISNAPDVTRWTFWGRCEEISSRNRNCDHLGPAYPISPYTNFDTTVNVPEKFVNEEDTFYYLSRFAFGLFWTGLVFTGVSLITEIFTLCSHTFQKIEVVFISLALFTTLTATCLITACVVLVRNAFHDADLDSEIGSIMIGLIWAS
;
A
#
# COMPACT_ATOMS: atom_id res chain seq x y z
N LEU A 1 25.42 -12.80 -10.79
CA LEU A 1 24.34 -12.13 -11.54
C LEU A 1 25.00 -11.12 -12.49
N SER A 2 24.64 -11.04 -13.77
CA SER A 2 25.22 -9.99 -14.63
C SER A 2 24.65 -8.63 -14.22
N VAL A 3 25.44 -7.55 -14.34
CA VAL A 3 25.02 -6.17 -13.97
C VAL A 3 23.71 -5.79 -14.66
N ALA A 4 23.51 -6.21 -15.91
CA ALA A 4 22.27 -5.99 -16.64
C ALA A 4 21.03 -6.63 -15.97
N ILE A 5 21.18 -7.84 -15.41
CA ILE A 5 20.07 -8.52 -14.70
C ILE A 5 19.81 -7.83 -13.36
N SER A 6 20.86 -7.48 -12.61
CA SER A 6 20.72 -6.71 -11.35
C SER A 6 19.99 -5.40 -11.59
N LEU A 7 20.41 -4.63 -12.59
CA LEU A 7 19.78 -3.37 -12.97
C LEU A 7 18.32 -3.55 -13.38
N PHE A 8 18.01 -4.57 -14.17
CA PHE A 8 16.63 -4.85 -14.58
C PHE A 8 15.72 -5.19 -13.39
N LEU A 9 16.18 -6.06 -12.49
CA LEU A 9 15.43 -6.42 -11.29
C LEU A 9 15.25 -5.23 -10.35
N LEU A 10 16.29 -4.42 -10.15
CA LEU A 10 16.24 -3.25 -9.29
C LEU A 10 15.33 -2.15 -9.86
N ALA A 11 15.36 -1.95 -11.18
CA ALA A 11 14.44 -1.05 -11.87
C ALA A 11 12.99 -1.52 -11.75
N GLY A 12 12.76 -2.84 -11.89
CA GLY A 12 11.45 -3.46 -11.69
C GLY A 12 10.91 -3.26 -10.27
N ALA A 13 11.72 -3.58 -9.25
CA ALA A 13 11.36 -3.39 -7.85
C ALA A 13 11.06 -1.91 -7.53
N THR A 14 11.89 -0.99 -8.04
CA THR A 14 11.67 0.46 -7.87
C THR A 14 10.34 0.89 -8.49
N LEU A 15 10.03 0.44 -9.71
CA LEU A 15 8.77 0.77 -10.38
C LEU A 15 7.56 0.24 -9.60
N MET A 16 7.63 -1.00 -9.10
CA MET A 16 6.58 -1.57 -8.26
C MET A 16 6.37 -0.77 -6.98
N LEU A 17 7.44 -0.38 -6.28
CA LEU A 17 7.36 0.48 -5.09
C LEU A 17 6.76 1.86 -5.41
N ILE A 18 7.06 2.44 -6.58
CA ILE A 18 6.42 3.69 -7.02
C ILE A 18 4.91 3.48 -7.17
N PHE A 19 4.46 2.40 -7.81
CA PHE A 19 3.03 2.12 -7.94
C PHE A 19 2.35 1.88 -6.59
N VAL A 20 3.04 1.20 -5.66
CA VAL A 20 2.56 0.97 -4.31
C VAL A 20 2.38 2.29 -3.56
N VAL A 21 3.40 3.14 -3.54
CA VAL A 21 3.35 4.43 -2.84
C VAL A 21 2.34 5.37 -3.48
N MET A 22 2.14 5.32 -4.79
CA MET A 22 1.19 6.16 -5.53
C MET A 22 -0.25 5.61 -5.53
N SER A 23 -0.54 4.46 -4.90
CA SER A 23 -1.87 3.84 -4.95
C SER A 23 -2.96 4.78 -4.43
N GLY A 24 -3.90 5.19 -5.29
CA GLY A 24 -4.98 6.11 -4.92
C GLY A 24 -4.64 7.60 -5.00
N SER A 25 -3.44 7.98 -5.48
CA SER A 25 -3.09 9.39 -5.66
C SER A 25 -3.76 10.05 -6.87
N THR A 26 -4.26 9.25 -7.82
CA THR A 26 -4.91 9.72 -9.04
C THR A 26 -5.99 8.75 -9.53
N THR A 27 -6.95 9.27 -10.28
CA THR A 27 -8.05 8.53 -10.90
C THR A 27 -7.74 8.07 -12.33
N SER A 28 -6.50 8.28 -12.79
CA SER A 28 -5.99 7.85 -14.10
C SER A 28 -5.44 6.43 -14.08
N PHE A 29 -5.51 5.74 -15.23
CA PHE A 29 -4.90 4.42 -15.42
C PHE A 29 -3.37 4.50 -15.38
N PRO A 30 -2.65 3.56 -14.74
CA PRO A 30 -3.12 2.32 -14.09
C PRO A 30 -3.46 2.46 -12.59
N ILE A 31 -3.14 3.59 -11.96
CA ILE A 31 -3.24 3.79 -10.50
C ILE A 31 -4.69 3.69 -9.99
N ASN A 32 -5.67 4.03 -10.83
CA ASN A 32 -7.08 3.95 -10.50
C ASN A 32 -7.64 2.54 -10.25
N ARG A 33 -6.82 1.50 -10.36
CA ARG A 33 -7.18 0.11 -10.00
C ARG A 33 -6.40 -0.41 -8.80
N LEU A 34 -5.49 0.39 -8.23
CA LEU A 34 -4.66 0.00 -7.11
C LEU A 34 -5.36 0.37 -5.80
N TYR A 35 -5.69 -0.64 -5.01
CA TYR A 35 -6.28 -0.52 -3.69
C TYR A 35 -5.80 -1.66 -2.80
N TRP A 36 -5.85 -1.47 -1.49
CA TRP A 36 -5.44 -2.46 -0.50
C TRP A 36 -6.53 -3.47 -0.21
N VAL A 37 -7.71 -2.95 0.09
CA VAL A 37 -8.89 -3.72 0.49
C VAL A 37 -10.13 -2.95 0.06
N GLU A 38 -11.17 -3.69 -0.30
CA GLU A 38 -12.50 -3.18 -0.55
C GLU A 38 -13.50 -3.87 0.38
N GLY A 39 -14.54 -3.14 0.75
CA GLY A 39 -15.59 -3.64 1.64
C GLY A 39 -16.93 -3.04 1.28
N ASP A 40 -17.98 -3.84 1.46
CA ASP A 40 -19.36 -3.39 1.42
C ASP A 40 -19.61 -2.43 2.59
N THR A 41 -19.96 -1.19 2.23
CA THR A 41 -20.25 -0.11 3.18
C THR A 41 -21.65 0.46 2.96
N SER A 42 -22.50 -0.20 2.19
CA SER A 42 -23.87 0.23 1.86
C SER A 42 -24.77 0.47 3.07
N LEU A 43 -24.51 -0.24 4.17
CA LEU A 43 -25.25 -0.10 5.43
C LEU A 43 -24.68 1.00 6.34
N ILE A 44 -23.51 1.57 6.02
CA ILE A 44 -22.82 2.57 6.84
C ILE A 44 -23.23 3.97 6.38
N SER A 45 -23.70 4.79 7.31
CA SER A 45 -24.05 6.19 7.01
C SER A 45 -22.81 6.98 6.58
N ASN A 46 -22.95 7.87 5.58
CA ASN A 46 -21.86 8.67 4.99
C ASN A 46 -20.79 7.86 4.24
N ALA A 47 -21.04 6.58 3.97
CA ALA A 47 -20.21 5.74 3.11
C ALA A 47 -20.86 5.51 1.74
N PRO A 48 -20.06 5.35 0.67
CA PRO A 48 -20.53 4.76 -0.58
C PRO A 48 -21.00 3.32 -0.41
N ASP A 49 -21.63 2.74 -1.43
CA ASP A 49 -22.05 1.33 -1.40
C ASP A 49 -20.85 0.38 -1.23
N VAL A 50 -19.77 0.64 -1.98
CA VAL A 50 -18.51 -0.11 -1.86
C VAL A 50 -17.35 0.87 -1.73
N THR A 51 -16.59 0.73 -0.66
CA THR A 51 -15.43 1.58 -0.38
C THR A 51 -14.13 0.82 -0.60
N ARG A 52 -13.19 1.46 -1.30
CA ARG A 52 -11.81 1.01 -1.50
C ARG A 52 -10.84 1.87 -0.72
N TRP A 53 -9.99 1.23 0.06
CA TRP A 53 -8.93 1.92 0.80
C TRP A 53 -7.60 1.86 0.07
N THR A 54 -6.92 3.00 0.04
CA THR A 54 -5.61 3.20 -0.58
C THR A 54 -4.71 3.97 0.39
N PHE A 55 -3.42 4.12 0.08
CA PHE A 55 -2.53 4.91 0.93
C PHE A 55 -2.84 6.41 0.95
N TRP A 56 -3.51 6.92 -0.07
CA TRP A 56 -3.83 8.33 -0.20
C TRP A 56 -5.25 8.67 0.24
N GLY A 57 -6.12 7.69 0.41
CA GLY A 57 -7.52 7.96 0.73
C GLY A 57 -8.43 6.77 0.56
N ARG A 58 -9.71 7.05 0.78
CA ARG A 58 -10.82 6.16 0.40
C ARG A 58 -11.42 6.60 -0.92
N CYS A 59 -11.83 5.63 -1.72
CA CYS A 59 -12.47 5.86 -3.01
C CYS A 59 -13.70 4.97 -3.13
N GLU A 60 -14.68 5.43 -3.90
CA GLU A 60 -15.82 4.61 -4.31
C GLU A 60 -15.40 3.67 -5.44
N GLU A 61 -15.93 2.44 -5.39
CA GLU A 61 -15.85 1.49 -6.49
C GLU A 61 -16.88 1.84 -7.57
N ILE A 62 -16.42 2.25 -8.75
CA ILE A 62 -17.30 2.47 -9.90
C ILE A 62 -16.69 1.79 -11.13
N SER A 63 -17.38 0.78 -11.66
CA SER A 63 -16.95 0.05 -12.88
C SER A 63 -15.52 -0.50 -12.78
N SER A 64 -15.21 -1.11 -11.64
CA SER A 64 -13.92 -1.68 -11.25
C SER A 64 -12.79 -0.66 -11.15
N ARG A 65 -13.11 0.60 -10.87
CA ARG A 65 -12.14 1.71 -10.78
C ARG A 65 -12.41 2.54 -9.55
N ASN A 66 -11.33 3.06 -8.99
CA ASN A 66 -11.35 4.07 -7.93
C ASN A 66 -11.84 5.39 -8.54
N ARG A 67 -12.99 5.85 -8.04
CA ARG A 67 -13.64 7.12 -8.40
C ARG A 67 -14.07 7.82 -7.12
N ASN A 68 -14.43 9.10 -7.24
CA ASN A 68 -14.95 9.92 -6.13
C ASN A 68 -14.10 9.76 -4.85
N CYS A 69 -12.78 9.92 -5.00
CA CYS A 69 -11.87 9.79 -3.88
C CYS A 69 -11.91 11.09 -3.06
N ASP A 70 -12.51 11.02 -1.88
CA ASP A 70 -12.62 12.16 -0.97
C ASP A 70 -11.46 12.17 0.03
N HIS A 71 -11.11 13.38 0.48
CA HIS A 71 -10.11 13.61 1.53
C HIS A 71 -8.75 12.94 1.27
N LEU A 72 -8.21 13.14 0.06
CA LEU A 72 -6.88 12.66 -0.30
C LEU A 72 -5.79 13.28 0.59
N GLY A 73 -5.02 12.43 1.28
CA GLY A 73 -3.93 12.83 2.16
C GLY A 73 -2.91 11.70 2.33
N PRO A 74 -1.63 12.03 2.56
CA PRO A 74 -0.60 11.01 2.75
C PRO A 74 -0.87 10.20 4.02
N ALA A 75 -0.56 8.90 3.98
CA ALA A 75 -0.75 7.97 5.09
C ALA A 75 -2.20 7.90 5.57
N TYR A 76 -3.16 7.82 4.65
CA TYR A 76 -4.57 7.69 5.02
C TYR A 76 -4.81 6.35 5.76
N PRO A 77 -5.33 6.37 6.99
CA PRO A 77 -5.51 5.16 7.77
C PRO A 77 -6.72 4.36 7.30
N ILE A 78 -6.61 3.03 7.33
CA ILE A 78 -7.72 2.11 7.01
C ILE A 78 -8.58 1.95 8.27
N SER A 79 -9.42 2.95 8.59
CA SER A 79 -10.26 2.95 9.79
C SER A 79 -11.67 3.43 9.46
N PRO A 80 -12.63 2.53 9.17
CA PRO A 80 -14.00 2.89 8.80
C PRO A 80 -14.69 3.84 9.80
N TYR A 81 -14.49 3.62 11.10
CA TYR A 81 -15.07 4.45 12.17
C TYR A 81 -14.69 5.94 12.01
N THR A 82 -13.41 6.23 11.84
CA THR A 82 -12.91 7.61 11.66
C THR A 82 -13.08 8.13 10.23
N ASN A 83 -13.20 7.25 9.25
CA ASN A 83 -13.32 7.63 7.84
C ASN A 83 -14.72 8.12 7.48
N PHE A 84 -15.75 7.60 8.16
CA PHE A 84 -17.16 7.90 7.92
C PHE A 84 -17.82 8.72 9.05
N ASP A 85 -17.07 9.04 10.10
CA ASP A 85 -17.55 9.79 11.29
C ASP A 85 -18.83 9.18 11.90
N THR A 86 -18.91 7.84 11.92
CA THR A 86 -20.07 7.11 12.43
C THR A 86 -19.67 5.81 13.10
N THR A 87 -20.45 5.39 14.10
CA THR A 87 -20.41 4.04 14.68
C THR A 87 -21.56 3.17 14.22
N VAL A 88 -22.54 3.74 13.51
CA VAL A 88 -23.76 3.03 13.10
C VAL A 88 -23.41 2.08 11.97
N ASN A 89 -23.67 0.78 12.19
CA ASN A 89 -23.40 -0.33 11.26
C ASN A 89 -21.92 -0.51 10.88
N VAL A 90 -21.00 0.13 11.61
CA VAL A 90 -19.56 -0.16 11.49
C VAL A 90 -19.25 -1.40 12.33
N PRO A 91 -18.55 -2.41 11.79
CA PRO A 91 -18.17 -3.60 12.57
C PRO A 91 -17.44 -3.25 13.86
N GLU A 92 -17.85 -3.84 14.99
CA GLU A 92 -17.35 -3.50 16.33
C GLU A 92 -15.82 -3.60 16.45
N LYS A 93 -15.18 -4.50 15.70
CA LYS A 93 -13.72 -4.63 15.66
C LYS A 93 -13.02 -3.34 15.25
N PHE A 94 -13.58 -2.56 14.32
CA PHE A 94 -12.98 -1.30 13.91
C PHE A 94 -13.08 -0.21 14.98
N VAL A 95 -14.07 -0.31 15.87
CA VAL A 95 -14.27 0.61 16.99
C VAL A 95 -13.40 0.22 18.18
N ASN A 96 -13.31 -1.07 18.49
CA ASN A 96 -12.57 -1.59 19.64
C ASN A 96 -11.05 -1.63 19.42
N GLU A 97 -10.61 -1.85 18.18
CA GLU A 97 -9.20 -2.01 17.81
C GLU A 97 -8.72 -0.92 16.84
N GLU A 98 -9.31 0.28 16.91
CA GLU A 98 -9.03 1.40 16.00
C GLU A 98 -7.52 1.69 15.86
N ASP A 99 -6.81 1.71 17.00
CA ASP A 99 -5.37 1.96 17.07
C ASP A 99 -4.58 0.96 16.22
N THR A 100 -4.97 -0.32 16.25
CA THR A 100 -4.28 -1.38 15.51
C THR A 100 -4.31 -1.09 14.01
N PHE A 101 -5.50 -0.84 13.46
CA PHE A 101 -5.67 -0.52 12.05
C PHE A 101 -4.96 0.78 11.67
N TYR A 102 -5.12 1.82 12.50
CA TYR A 102 -4.53 3.13 12.28
C TYR A 102 -3.00 3.09 12.21
N TYR A 103 -2.36 2.42 13.18
CA TYR A 103 -0.90 2.35 13.23
C TYR A 103 -0.34 1.41 12.14
N LEU A 104 -0.95 0.24 11.91
CA LEU A 104 -0.47 -0.71 10.90
C LEU A 104 -0.38 -0.07 9.51
N SER A 105 -1.44 0.60 9.05
CA SER A 105 -1.47 1.20 7.71
C SER A 105 -0.52 2.39 7.59
N ARG A 106 -0.41 3.24 8.63
CA ARG A 106 0.42 4.45 8.59
C ARG A 106 1.91 4.15 8.68
N PHE A 107 2.30 3.23 9.55
CA PHE A 107 3.70 2.79 9.64
C PHE A 107 4.15 2.08 8.36
N ALA A 108 3.28 1.25 7.76
CA ALA A 108 3.57 0.63 6.47
C ALA A 108 3.87 1.67 5.39
N PHE A 109 3.04 2.72 5.27
CA PHE A 109 3.27 3.80 4.31
C PHE A 109 4.63 4.50 4.49
N GLY A 110 4.98 4.85 5.73
CA GLY A 110 6.26 5.50 6.03
C GLY A 110 7.47 4.60 5.70
N LEU A 111 7.35 3.30 5.98
CA LEU A 111 8.40 2.32 5.67
C LEU A 111 8.54 2.08 4.16
N PHE A 112 7.45 2.07 3.39
CA PHE A 112 7.52 1.99 1.92
C PHE A 112 8.21 3.21 1.30
N TRP A 113 7.96 4.42 1.81
CA TRP A 113 8.71 5.61 1.39
C TRP A 113 10.20 5.49 1.67
N THR A 114 10.54 5.00 2.86
CA THR A 114 11.94 4.79 3.26
C THR A 114 12.62 3.77 2.36
N GLY A 115 11.94 2.64 2.10
CA GLY A 115 12.39 1.61 1.16
C GLY A 115 12.59 2.16 -0.25
N LEU A 116 11.63 2.92 -0.77
CA LEU A 116 11.70 3.54 -2.09
C LEU A 116 12.91 4.47 -2.24
N VAL A 117 13.24 5.26 -1.21
CA VAL A 117 14.44 6.12 -1.22
C VAL A 117 15.71 5.28 -1.33
N PHE A 118 15.84 4.22 -0.52
CA PHE A 118 17.03 3.37 -0.56
C PHE A 118 17.15 2.58 -1.87
N THR A 119 16.05 2.02 -2.38
CA THR A 119 16.02 1.35 -3.68
C THR A 119 16.34 2.32 -4.82
N GLY A 120 15.81 3.55 -4.77
CA GLY A 120 16.07 4.58 -5.77
C GLY A 120 17.53 5.04 -5.78
N VAL A 121 18.14 5.26 -4.61
CA VAL A 121 19.58 5.55 -4.50
C VAL A 121 20.39 4.36 -5.02
N SER A 122 20.01 3.14 -4.66
CA SER A 122 20.67 1.92 -5.16
C SER A 122 20.63 1.82 -6.68
N LEU A 123 19.49 2.13 -7.30
CA LEU A 123 19.31 2.10 -8.74
C LEU A 123 20.22 3.09 -9.46
N ILE A 124 20.33 4.31 -8.91
CA ILE A 124 21.24 5.33 -9.44
C ILE A 124 22.69 4.86 -9.30
N THR A 125 23.07 4.31 -8.14
CA THR A 125 24.45 3.83 -7.92
C THR A 125 24.82 2.64 -8.81
N GLU A 126 23.89 1.75 -9.13
CA GLU A 126 24.12 0.60 -10.03
C GLU A 126 24.40 1.04 -11.48
N ILE A 127 23.92 2.20 -11.90
CA ILE A 127 24.32 2.77 -13.21
C ILE A 127 25.81 3.18 -13.18
N PHE A 128 26.29 3.68 -12.04
CA PHE A 128 27.70 4.07 -11.87
C PHE A 128 28.66 2.88 -11.66
N THR A 129 28.16 1.71 -11.25
CA THR A 129 29.01 0.49 -11.12
C THR A 129 29.57 0.03 -12.47
N LEU A 130 28.91 0.39 -13.59
CA LEU A 130 29.42 0.17 -14.95
C LEU A 130 30.78 0.87 -15.20
N CYS A 131 31.03 1.98 -14.51
CA CYS A 131 32.25 2.76 -14.65
C CYS A 131 33.30 2.46 -13.56
N SER A 132 32.87 1.96 -12.39
CA SER A 132 33.77 1.70 -11.26
C SER A 132 33.23 0.65 -10.29
N HIS A 133 34.04 -0.37 -9.98
CA HIS A 133 33.70 -1.45 -9.06
C HIS A 133 33.60 -1.04 -7.58
N THR A 134 34.06 0.15 -7.20
CA THR A 134 34.01 0.61 -5.80
C THR A 134 32.58 0.78 -5.29
N PHE A 135 31.64 1.15 -6.17
CA PHE A 135 30.25 1.41 -5.81
C PHE A 135 29.48 0.15 -5.37
N GLN A 136 29.92 -1.04 -5.80
CA GLN A 136 29.26 -2.32 -5.48
C GLN A 136 29.19 -2.59 -3.97
N LYS A 137 30.18 -2.13 -3.20
CA LYS A 137 30.20 -2.34 -1.73
C LYS A 137 29.14 -1.51 -1.02
N ILE A 138 28.92 -0.29 -1.49
CA ILE A 138 27.96 0.66 -0.90
C ILE A 138 26.54 0.23 -1.25
N GLU A 139 26.35 -0.23 -2.49
CA GLU A 139 25.06 -0.71 -2.99
C GLU A 139 24.47 -1.83 -2.14
N VAL A 140 25.27 -2.82 -1.73
CA VAL A 140 24.82 -3.92 -0.87
C VAL A 140 24.18 -3.42 0.44
N VAL A 141 24.73 -2.34 1.02
CA VAL A 141 24.19 -1.75 2.25
C VAL A 141 22.83 -1.10 1.98
N PHE A 142 22.71 -0.35 0.88
CA PHE A 142 21.44 0.30 0.51
C PHE A 142 20.35 -0.72 0.16
N ILE A 143 20.67 -1.76 -0.61
CA ILE A 143 19.72 -2.84 -0.92
C ILE A 143 19.28 -3.57 0.34
N SER A 144 20.20 -3.84 1.27
CA SER A 144 19.86 -4.53 2.52
C SER A 144 18.89 -3.70 3.38
N LEU A 145 19.11 -2.38 3.45
CA LEU A 145 18.24 -1.48 4.19
C LEU A 145 16.88 -1.27 3.49
N ALA A 146 16.88 -1.19 2.16
CA ALA A 146 15.68 -1.20 1.36
C ALA A 146 14.85 -2.46 1.63
N LEU A 147 15.46 -3.65 1.50
CA LEU A 147 14.80 -4.94 1.75
C LEU A 147 14.21 -5.01 3.16
N PHE A 148 14.97 -4.61 4.17
CA PHE A 148 14.50 -4.65 5.56
C PHE A 148 13.27 -3.76 5.76
N THR A 149 13.28 -2.54 5.22
CA THR A 149 12.18 -1.59 5.37
C THR A 149 10.96 -1.98 4.55
N THR A 150 11.13 -2.41 3.29
CA THR A 150 10.01 -2.86 2.44
C THR A 150 9.41 -4.16 2.96
N LEU A 151 10.21 -5.14 3.39
CA LEU A 151 9.70 -6.39 3.96
C LEU A 151 8.87 -6.13 5.22
N THR A 152 9.36 -5.28 6.11
CA THR A 152 8.62 -4.90 7.32
C THR A 152 7.30 -4.22 6.94
N ALA A 153 7.32 -3.28 5.99
CA ALA A 153 6.12 -2.62 5.49
C ALA A 153 5.10 -3.62 4.89
N THR A 154 5.59 -4.55 4.08
CA THR A 154 4.81 -5.62 3.43
C THR A 154 4.14 -6.52 4.45
N CYS A 155 4.83 -6.92 5.52
CA CYS A 155 4.23 -7.71 6.60
C CYS A 155 3.13 -6.93 7.33
N LEU A 156 3.36 -5.66 7.67
CA LEU A 156 2.40 -4.81 8.38
C LEU A 156 1.13 -4.57 7.55
N ILE A 157 1.28 -4.19 6.28
CA ILE A 157 0.11 -3.92 5.42
C ILE A 157 -0.65 -5.21 5.10
N THR A 158 0.04 -6.33 4.89
CA THR A 158 -0.62 -7.63 4.67
C THR A 158 -1.45 -8.02 5.90
N ALA A 159 -0.91 -7.87 7.11
CA ALA A 159 -1.65 -8.12 8.33
C ALA A 159 -2.86 -7.18 8.45
N CYS A 160 -2.68 -5.89 8.20
CA CYS A 160 -3.75 -4.89 8.22
C CYS A 160 -4.90 -5.28 7.27
N VAL A 161 -4.58 -5.59 6.02
CA VAL A 161 -5.56 -5.91 4.98
C VAL A 161 -6.35 -7.18 5.31
N VAL A 162 -5.68 -8.20 5.85
CA VAL A 162 -6.35 -9.44 6.29
C VAL A 162 -7.26 -9.17 7.50
N LEU A 163 -6.82 -8.37 8.47
CA LEU A 163 -7.64 -7.98 9.62
C LEU A 163 -8.89 -7.22 9.19
N VAL A 164 -8.75 -6.29 8.25
CA VAL A 164 -9.87 -5.50 7.71
C VAL A 164 -10.88 -6.41 7.03
N ARG A 165 -10.43 -7.28 6.12
CA ARG A 165 -11.31 -8.25 5.44
C ARG A 165 -12.06 -9.14 6.43
N ASN A 166 -11.35 -9.68 7.42
CA ASN A 166 -11.96 -10.54 8.43
C ASN A 166 -12.98 -9.76 9.27
N ALA A 167 -12.72 -8.49 9.61
CA ALA A 167 -13.66 -7.66 10.36
C ALA A 167 -14.96 -7.38 9.58
N PHE A 168 -14.91 -7.23 8.26
CA PHE A 168 -16.11 -7.15 7.42
C PHE A 168 -16.85 -8.50 7.35
N HIS A 169 -16.12 -9.59 7.08
CA HIS A 169 -16.72 -10.93 7.00
C HIS A 169 -17.37 -11.38 8.32
N ASP A 170 -16.76 -11.04 9.46
CA ASP A 170 -17.31 -11.35 10.79
C ASP A 170 -18.61 -10.57 11.08
N ALA A 171 -18.89 -9.52 10.32
CA ALA A 171 -20.12 -8.72 10.39
C ALA A 171 -21.10 -9.04 9.24
N ASP A 172 -20.92 -10.17 8.55
CA ASP A 172 -21.72 -10.60 7.39
C ASP A 172 -21.72 -9.58 6.23
N LEU A 173 -20.64 -8.81 6.09
CA LEU A 173 -20.41 -7.87 4.98
C LEU A 173 -19.35 -8.43 4.00
N ASP A 174 -19.57 -8.21 2.71
CA ASP A 174 -18.62 -8.65 1.67
C ASP A 174 -17.34 -7.81 1.69
N SER A 175 -16.17 -8.46 1.58
CA SER A 175 -14.89 -7.77 1.48
C SER A 175 -13.86 -8.54 0.65
N GLU A 176 -13.18 -7.82 -0.24
CA GLU A 176 -12.16 -8.37 -1.12
C GLU A 176 -10.81 -7.64 -0.96
N ILE A 177 -9.73 -8.41 -1.09
CA ILE A 177 -8.36 -7.89 -1.02
C ILE A 177 -7.91 -7.47 -2.42
N GLY A 178 -7.25 -6.33 -2.52
CA GLY A 178 -6.62 -5.87 -3.76
C GLY A 178 -5.44 -6.76 -4.17
N SER A 179 -5.75 -7.85 -4.86
CA SER A 179 -4.77 -8.88 -5.27
C SER A 179 -3.58 -8.31 -6.06
N ILE A 180 -3.82 -7.29 -6.89
CA ILE A 180 -2.77 -6.60 -7.65
C ILE A 180 -1.77 -5.91 -6.71
N MET A 181 -2.26 -5.21 -5.68
CA MET A 181 -1.38 -4.51 -4.74
C MET A 181 -0.58 -5.48 -3.88
N ILE A 182 -1.20 -6.56 -3.40
CA ILE A 182 -0.50 -7.62 -2.68
C ILE A 182 0.57 -8.26 -3.57
N GLY A 183 0.27 -8.51 -4.85
CA GLY A 183 1.26 -9.02 -5.81
C GLY A 183 2.44 -8.07 -6.00
N LEU A 184 2.19 -6.76 -6.12
CA LEU A 184 3.24 -5.76 -6.29
C LEU A 184 4.18 -5.66 -5.09
N ILE A 185 3.67 -5.64 -3.85
CA ILE A 185 4.52 -5.51 -2.64
C ILE A 185 5.36 -6.75 -2.32
N TRP A 186 4.88 -7.94 -2.70
CA TRP A 186 5.63 -9.18 -2.48
C TRP A 186 6.66 -9.44 -3.59
N ALA A 187 6.45 -8.86 -4.78
CA ALA A 187 7.38 -8.95 -5.89
C ALA A 187 8.49 -7.88 -5.85
N SER A 188 8.25 -6.74 -5.18
CA SER A 188 9.19 -5.62 -5.03
C SER A 188 10.26 -5.86 -3.98
#